data_AF-A0A2R6RCM6-F1
#
_entry.id   AF-A0A2R6RCM6-F1
#
_cell.length_a   1.000
_cell.length_b   1.000
_cell.length_c   1.000
_cell.angle_alpha   90.00
_cell.angle_beta   90.00
_cell.angle_gamma   90.00
#
_symmetry.space_group_name_H-M   'P 1'
#
loop_
_entity.id
_entity.type
_entity.pdbx_description
1 polymer ?
#
loop_
_entity_poly.entity_id
_entity_poly.type
_entity_poly.pdbx_seq_one_letter_code
_entity_poly.pdbx_strand_id
1 'polypeptide(L)'
;MGDLYALDFDGVLCDSCGESSLSAVKAAKVRWPTLFDGVDSAMEDWIVDQMHMVRPVVETGYENLLLVRLLLEARVPSIRKSSAAEGLMVEGILENWSTIKPVIMEEWDENRDALIDLFGKVRDEWMDNDLATWIGANRCS
;
A
#
# COMPACT_ATOMS: atom_id res chain seq x y z
N MET A 1 -36.02 7.52 20.05
CA MET A 1 -34.56 7.58 20.20
C MET A 1 -34.07 6.14 20.23
N GLY A 2 -33.66 5.63 19.09
CA GLY A 2 -33.08 4.30 18.93
C GLY A 2 -32.16 4.44 17.74
N ASP A 3 -30.87 4.46 18.02
CA ASP A 3 -29.84 4.80 17.05
C ASP A 3 -29.86 3.77 15.92
N LEU A 4 -30.30 4.22 14.76
CA LEU A 4 -30.24 3.49 13.51
C LEU A 4 -28.77 3.50 13.09
N TYR A 5 -28.01 2.49 13.51
CA TYR A 5 -26.72 2.18 12.88
C TYR A 5 -27.00 1.61 11.50
N ALA A 6 -27.24 2.50 10.54
CA ALA A 6 -27.12 2.19 9.12
C ALA A 6 -25.62 2.16 8.79
N LEU A 7 -24.99 1.00 8.98
CA LEU A 7 -23.72 0.70 8.35
C LEU A 7 -24.02 0.40 6.88
N ASP A 8 -24.07 1.46 6.09
CA ASP A 8 -24.08 1.39 4.64
C ASP A 8 -22.65 1.05 4.20
N PHE A 9 -22.27 -0.23 4.27
CA PHE A 9 -21.14 -0.74 3.51
C PHE A 9 -21.66 -1.12 2.13
N ASP A 10 -21.88 -0.09 1.31
CA ASP A 10 -22.17 -0.17 -0.12
C ASP A 10 -20.92 -0.62 -0.89
N GLY A 11 -20.39 -1.79 -0.50
CA GLY A 11 -19.17 -2.37 -1.00
C GLY A 11 -19.49 -3.68 -1.70
N VAL A 12 -20.09 -3.60 -2.89
CA VAL A 12 -19.82 -4.60 -3.91
C VAL A 12 -18.30 -4.79 -3.91
N LEU A 13 -17.85 -5.95 -3.41
CA LEU A 13 -16.48 -6.42 -3.49
C LEU A 13 -16.14 -6.54 -4.99
N CYS A 14 -15.84 -5.40 -5.58
CA CYS A 14 -15.28 -5.31 -6.89
C CYS A 14 -13.76 -5.40 -6.66
N ASP A 15 -13.26 -6.64 -6.60
CA ASP A 15 -11.86 -7.09 -6.40
C ASP A 15 -10.78 -6.47 -7.31
N SER A 16 -11.11 -5.44 -8.09
CA SER A 16 -10.13 -4.46 -8.61
C SER A 16 -9.21 -3.86 -7.52
N CYS A 17 -9.52 -4.07 -6.23
CA CYS A 17 -8.70 -3.62 -5.11
C CYS A 17 -7.43 -4.46 -4.89
N GLY A 18 -7.44 -5.75 -5.23
CA GLY A 18 -6.25 -6.61 -5.11
C GLY A 18 -5.14 -6.17 -6.07
N GLU A 19 -5.51 -5.74 -7.27
CA GLU A 19 -4.60 -5.28 -8.32
C GLU A 19 -3.72 -4.10 -7.88
N SER A 20 -4.33 -3.08 -7.28
CA SER A 20 -3.62 -1.87 -6.84
C SER A 20 -2.72 -2.16 -5.64
N SER A 21 -3.18 -2.97 -4.68
CA SER A 21 -2.40 -3.36 -3.50
C SER A 21 -1.24 -4.28 -3.89
N LEU A 22 -1.48 -5.29 -4.74
CA LEU A 22 -0.43 -6.19 -5.25
C LEU A 22 0.56 -5.48 -6.15
N SER A 23 0.11 -4.57 -7.03
CA SER A 23 0.99 -3.72 -7.83
C SER A 23 1.89 -2.87 -6.94
N ALA A 24 1.34 -2.31 -5.86
CA ALA A 24 2.11 -1.52 -4.92
C ALA A 24 3.14 -2.36 -4.16
N VAL A 25 2.79 -3.57 -3.71
CA VAL A 25 3.73 -4.50 -3.06
C VAL A 25 4.83 -4.91 -4.05
N LYS A 26 4.50 -5.24 -5.29
CA LYS A 26 5.48 -5.56 -6.34
C LYS A 26 6.41 -4.37 -6.61
N ALA A 27 5.86 -3.18 -6.76
CA ALA A 27 6.65 -1.98 -7.00
C ALA A 27 7.54 -1.62 -5.80
N ALA A 28 7.05 -1.80 -4.57
CA ALA A 28 7.83 -1.62 -3.35
C ALA A 28 8.97 -2.64 -3.24
N LYS A 29 8.72 -3.91 -3.62
CA LYS A 29 9.76 -4.96 -3.72
C LYS A 29 10.84 -4.61 -4.74
N VAL A 30 10.48 -4.04 -5.88
CA VAL A 30 11.43 -3.59 -6.91
C VAL A 30 12.25 -2.39 -6.42
N ARG A 31 11.61 -1.42 -5.73
CA ARG A 31 12.28 -0.23 -5.22
C ARG A 31 13.20 -0.52 -4.03
N TRP A 32 12.75 -1.39 -3.12
CA TRP A 32 13.39 -1.67 -1.84
C TRP A 32 13.54 -3.19 -1.58
N PRO A 33 14.22 -3.93 -2.47
CA PRO A 33 14.30 -5.39 -2.37
C PRO A 33 14.90 -5.87 -1.05
N THR A 34 15.86 -5.12 -0.50
CA THR A 34 16.50 -5.43 0.79
C THR A 34 15.56 -5.35 1.99
N LEU A 35 14.48 -4.57 1.91
CA LEU A 35 13.47 -4.48 2.99
C LEU A 35 12.52 -5.68 2.95
N PHE A 36 12.29 -6.24 1.76
CA PHE A 36 11.37 -7.36 1.54
C PHE A 36 12.03 -8.74 1.63
N ASP A 37 13.35 -8.82 1.80
CA ASP A 37 14.10 -10.08 1.86
C ASP A 37 13.64 -11.01 3.01
N GLY A 38 13.07 -10.44 4.08
CA GLY A 38 12.53 -11.17 5.23
C GLY A 38 11.01 -11.28 5.27
N VAL A 39 10.30 -10.88 4.21
CA VAL A 39 8.84 -10.86 4.17
C VAL A 39 8.31 -12.23 3.73
N ASP A 40 7.53 -12.87 4.59
CA ASP A 40 6.84 -14.12 4.28
C ASP A 40 5.43 -13.85 3.72
N SER A 41 4.79 -14.89 3.18
CA SER A 41 3.45 -14.78 2.61
C SER A 41 2.40 -14.28 3.61
N ALA A 42 2.53 -14.65 4.89
CA ALA A 42 1.62 -14.17 5.94
C ALA A 42 1.76 -12.66 6.18
N MET A 43 2.96 -12.12 6.05
CA MET A 43 3.21 -10.69 6.15
C MET A 43 2.71 -9.93 4.91
N GLU A 44 2.83 -10.52 3.72
CA GLU A 44 2.22 -9.96 2.52
C GLU A 44 0.69 -9.87 2.65
N ASP A 45 0.04 -10.94 3.10
CA ASP A 45 -1.40 -10.97 3.35
C ASP A 45 -1.81 -9.89 4.37
N TRP A 46 -1.04 -9.77 5.48
CA TRP A 46 -1.29 -8.74 6.47
C TRP A 46 -1.15 -7.32 5.89
N ILE A 47 -0.13 -7.06 5.06
CA ILE A 47 0.04 -5.76 4.39
C ILE A 47 -1.15 -5.47 3.49
N VAL A 48 -1.62 -6.45 2.71
CA VAL A 48 -2.80 -6.30 1.84
C VAL A 48 -4.04 -5.98 2.66
N ASP A 49 -4.25 -6.64 3.80
CA ASP A 49 -5.34 -6.33 4.73
C ASP A 49 -5.26 -4.89 5.27
N GLN A 50 -4.07 -4.44 5.66
CA GLN A 50 -3.91 -3.06 6.14
C GLN A 50 -4.13 -2.04 5.00
N MET A 51 -3.72 -2.35 3.78
CA MET A 51 -3.95 -1.54 2.59
C MET A 51 -5.44 -1.31 2.32
N HIS A 52 -6.30 -2.30 2.60
CA HIS A 52 -7.75 -2.13 2.53
C HIS A 52 -8.27 -1.10 3.55
N MET A 53 -7.67 -1.05 4.74
CA MET A 53 -8.07 -0.13 5.80
C MET A 53 -7.59 1.31 5.56
N VAL A 54 -6.37 1.48 5.03
CA VAL A 54 -5.81 2.81 4.69
C VAL A 54 -6.28 3.32 3.33
N ARG A 55 -7.05 2.54 2.57
CA ARG A 55 -7.60 2.94 1.27
C ARG A 55 -8.30 4.31 1.26
N PRO A 56 -9.08 4.72 2.28
CA PRO A 56 -9.75 6.01 2.26
C PRO A 56 -8.81 7.22 2.21
N VAL A 57 -7.54 7.07 2.63
CA VAL A 57 -6.54 8.16 2.55
C VAL A 57 -5.67 8.10 1.31
N VAL A 58 -5.81 7.06 0.49
CA VAL A 58 -5.07 6.92 -0.76
C VAL A 58 -5.80 7.70 -1.85
N GLU A 59 -5.16 8.74 -2.35
CA GLU A 59 -5.66 9.51 -3.50
C GLU A 59 -4.98 9.07 -4.81
N THR A 60 -3.76 8.54 -4.71
CA THR A 60 -2.90 8.25 -5.88
C THR A 60 -2.14 6.94 -5.76
N GLY A 61 -1.84 6.31 -6.90
CA GLY A 61 -1.21 4.97 -6.93
C GLY A 61 0.17 4.88 -6.26
N TYR A 62 0.97 5.95 -6.27
CA TYR A 62 2.30 5.94 -5.63
C TYR A 62 2.22 6.01 -4.10
N GLU A 63 1.11 6.54 -3.54
CA GLU A 63 0.91 6.56 -2.09
C GLU A 63 0.78 5.15 -1.55
N ASN A 64 0.25 4.22 -2.35
CA ASN A 64 0.22 2.82 -1.98
C ASN A 64 1.62 2.22 -1.77
N LEU A 65 2.63 2.61 -2.56
CA LEU A 65 4.02 2.18 -2.30
C LEU A 65 4.51 2.66 -0.94
N LEU A 66 4.23 3.93 -0.63
CA LEU A 66 4.68 4.55 0.62
C LEU A 66 4.02 3.85 1.82
N LEU A 67 2.71 3.59 1.74
CA LEU A 67 1.96 2.90 2.77
C LEU A 67 2.45 1.47 2.98
N VAL A 68 2.66 0.70 1.90
CA VAL A 68 3.20 -0.66 1.98
C VAL A 68 4.52 -0.67 2.75
N ARG A 69 5.44 0.25 2.42
CA ARG A 69 6.73 0.35 3.11
C ARG A 69 6.56 0.77 4.57
N LEU A 70 5.67 1.72 4.85
CA LEU A 70 5.42 2.22 6.20
C LEU A 70 4.84 1.14 7.11
N LEU A 71 3.87 0.37 6.59
CA LEU A 71 3.28 -0.79 7.26
C LEU A 71 4.32 -1.87 7.54
N LEU A 72 5.24 -2.08 6.60
CA LEU A 72 6.35 -3.01 6.78
C LEU A 72 7.33 -2.54 7.87
N GLU A 73 7.71 -1.26 7.90
CA GLU A 73 8.56 -0.68 8.96
C GLU A 73 7.88 -0.66 10.34
N ALA A 74 6.54 -0.53 10.38
CA ALA A 74 5.76 -0.63 11.61
C ALA A 74 5.75 -2.07 12.15
N ARG A 75 5.61 -3.06 11.27
CA ARG A 75 5.57 -4.49 11.63
C ARG A 75 6.94 -5.09 11.94
N VAL A 76 7.97 -4.63 11.25
CA VAL A 76 9.36 -5.10 11.39
C VAL A 76 10.23 -3.93 11.89
N PRO A 77 10.37 -3.75 13.21
CA PRO A 77 11.17 -2.67 13.77
C PRO A 77 12.64 -2.71 13.32
N SER A 78 13.15 -3.89 12.94
CA SER A 78 14.53 -4.10 12.50
C SER A 78 14.88 -3.41 11.17
N ILE A 79 13.89 -3.15 10.32
CA ILE A 79 14.09 -2.44 9.04
C ILE A 79 13.67 -0.97 9.12
N ARG A 80 13.16 -0.54 10.29
CA ARG A 80 12.62 0.79 10.52
C ARG A 80 13.70 1.82 10.26
N LYS A 81 13.47 2.66 9.26
CA LYS A 81 14.34 3.79 8.92
C LYS A 81 13.68 5.11 9.32
N SER A 82 12.35 5.16 9.23
CA SER A 82 11.57 6.34 9.58
C SER A 82 11.19 6.39 11.05
N SER A 83 11.27 7.58 11.64
CA SER A 83 10.76 7.84 12.98
C SER A 83 9.23 7.76 13.01
N ALA A 84 8.58 8.07 11.87
CA ALA A 84 7.14 8.00 11.71
C ALA A 84 6.55 6.59 11.84
N ALA A 85 7.31 5.53 11.61
CA ALA A 85 6.84 4.15 11.72
C ALA A 85 6.83 3.61 13.16
N GLU A 86 7.38 4.34 14.13
CA GLU A 86 7.44 3.91 15.53
C GLU A 86 6.08 4.04 16.22
N GLY A 87 5.47 2.89 16.57
CA GLY A 87 4.16 2.87 17.23
C GLY A 87 3.01 3.28 16.32
N LEU A 88 3.25 3.34 15.01
CA LEU A 88 2.26 3.77 14.03
C LEU A 88 1.19 2.69 13.85
N MET A 89 -0.07 3.09 14.03
CA MET A 89 -1.25 2.27 13.77
C MET A 89 -1.99 2.79 12.55
N VAL A 90 -2.85 1.96 11.95
CA VAL A 90 -3.67 2.30 10.78
C VAL A 90 -4.49 3.56 11.02
N GLU A 91 -5.07 3.70 12.21
CA GLU A 91 -5.86 4.86 12.61
C GLU A 91 -5.00 6.14 12.61
N GLY A 92 -3.77 6.05 13.13
CA GLY A 92 -2.83 7.17 13.12
C GLY A 92 -2.41 7.59 11.73
N ILE A 93 -2.28 6.63 10.79
CA ILE A 93 -2.09 6.90 9.37
C ILE A 93 -3.31 7.62 8.80
N LEU A 94 -4.52 7.10 9.04
CA LEU A 94 -5.76 7.67 8.53
C LEU A 94 -5.96 9.12 8.97
N GLU A 95 -5.66 9.43 10.24
CA GLU A 95 -5.84 10.77 10.79
C GLU A 95 -4.73 11.76 10.40
N ASN A 96 -3.48 11.28 10.23
CA ASN A 96 -2.31 12.14 10.06
C ASN A 96 -1.57 11.93 8.73
N TRP A 97 -2.16 11.27 7.73
CA TRP A 97 -1.49 10.92 6.47
C TRP A 97 -0.83 12.13 5.79
N SER A 98 -1.54 13.25 5.70
CA SER A 98 -1.05 14.50 5.10
C SER A 98 0.20 15.06 5.78
N THR A 99 0.41 14.73 7.06
CA THR A 99 1.58 15.13 7.85
C THR A 99 2.69 14.07 7.78
N ILE A 100 2.32 12.79 7.79
CA ILE A 100 3.27 11.67 7.72
C ILE A 100 3.94 11.62 6.35
N LYS A 101 3.16 11.80 5.27
CA LYS A 101 3.62 11.73 3.88
C LYS A 101 4.86 12.58 3.59
N PRO A 102 4.88 13.90 3.85
CA PRO A 102 6.08 14.69 3.60
C PRO A 102 7.27 14.28 4.48
N VAL A 103 7.03 13.86 5.73
CA VAL A 103 8.09 13.41 6.66
C VAL A 103 8.77 12.15 6.13
N ILE A 104 8.00 11.12 5.74
CA ILE A 104 8.58 9.87 5.22
C ILE A 104 9.25 10.07 3.87
N MET A 105 8.72 10.97 3.02
CA MET A 105 9.36 11.30 1.75
C MET A 105 10.73 11.94 1.96
N GLU A 106 10.86 12.83 2.94
CA GLU A 106 12.14 13.46 3.31
C GLU A 106 13.09 12.45 3.98
N GLU A 107 12.63 11.69 4.98
CA GLU A 107 13.47 10.69 5.68
C GLU A 107 13.94 9.55 4.77
N TRP A 108 13.15 9.20 3.76
CA TRP A 108 13.51 8.16 2.80
C TRP A 108 14.31 8.68 1.62
N ASP A 109 14.45 10.01 1.47
CA ASP A 109 15.06 10.69 0.32
C ASP A 109 14.41 10.24 -1.01
N GLU A 110 13.08 10.11 -1.01
CA GLU A 110 12.32 9.63 -2.16
C GLU A 110 11.60 10.78 -2.88
N ASN A 111 11.67 10.77 -4.21
CA ASN A 111 10.99 11.75 -5.04
C ASN A 111 9.65 11.21 -5.53
N ARG A 112 8.58 11.99 -5.35
CA ARG A 112 7.23 11.66 -5.84
C ARG A 112 7.24 11.25 -7.31
N ASP A 113 7.90 12.04 -8.16
CA ASP A 113 7.86 11.82 -9.61
C ASP A 113 8.60 10.53 -9.99
N ALA A 114 9.65 10.16 -9.24
CA ALA A 114 10.34 8.89 -9.40
C ALA A 114 9.48 7.70 -8.97
N LEU A 115 8.69 7.83 -7.90
CA LEU A 115 7.77 6.80 -7.45
C LEU A 115 6.60 6.61 -8.42
N ILE A 116 6.09 7.70 -9.01
CA ILE A 116 5.06 7.65 -10.05
C ILE A 116 5.61 6.94 -11.29
N ASP A 117 6.80 7.30 -11.76
CA ASP A 117 7.46 6.66 -12.91
C ASP A 117 7.67 5.17 -12.66
N LEU A 118 8.13 4.79 -11.46
CA LEU A 118 8.32 3.41 -11.09
C LEU A 118 7.00 2.63 -11.06
N PHE A 119 5.96 3.18 -10.43
CA PHE A 119 4.66 2.51 -10.37
C PHE A 119 4.07 2.33 -11.77
N GLY A 120 4.22 3.34 -12.64
CA GLY A 120 3.86 3.25 -14.05
C GLY A 120 4.62 2.13 -14.76
N LYS A 121 5.95 2.08 -14.63
CA LYS A 121 6.78 1.03 -15.22
C LYS A 121 6.39 -0.37 -14.75
N VAL A 122 6.21 -0.56 -13.45
CA VAL A 122 5.86 -1.88 -12.89
C VAL A 122 4.51 -2.36 -13.40
N ARG A 123 3.52 -1.45 -13.50
CA ARG A 123 2.22 -1.77 -14.09
C ARG A 123 2.35 -2.10 -15.58
N ASP A 124 3.10 -1.31 -16.33
CA ASP A 124 3.27 -1.51 -17.76
C ASP A 124 4.05 -2.81 -18.04
N GLU A 125 5.10 -3.11 -17.26
CA GLU A 125 5.83 -4.38 -17.31
C GLU A 125 4.95 -5.57 -16.92
N TRP A 126 4.07 -5.41 -15.92
CA TRP A 126 3.14 -6.48 -15.53
C TRP A 126 2.09 -6.72 -16.62
N MET A 127 1.59 -5.65 -17.24
CA MET A 127 0.68 -5.72 -18.37
C MET A 127 1.33 -6.40 -19.58
N ASP A 128 2.61 -6.16 -19.84
CA ASP A 128 3.34 -6.74 -20.99
C ASP A 128 3.74 -8.20 -20.74
N ASN A 129 4.21 -8.54 -19.53
CA ASN A 129 4.66 -9.89 -19.20
C ASN A 129 3.52 -10.85 -18.85
N ASP A 130 2.45 -10.37 -18.22
CA ASP A 130 1.45 -11.24 -17.61
C ASP A 130 0.04 -10.62 -17.60
N LEU A 131 -0.41 -10.23 -18.80
CA LEU A 131 -1.74 -9.67 -19.04
C LEU A 131 -2.87 -10.56 -18.50
N ALA A 132 -2.70 -11.89 -18.51
CA ALA A 132 -3.69 -12.83 -17.98
C ALA A 132 -3.88 -12.68 -16.47
N THR A 133 -2.78 -12.49 -15.73
CA THR A 133 -2.79 -12.28 -14.28
C THR A 133 -3.25 -10.86 -13.93
N TRP A 134 -2.90 -9.86 -14.75
CA TRP A 134 -3.41 -8.48 -14.65
C TRP A 134 -4.93 -8.40 -14.87
N ILE A 135 -5.46 -9.08 -15.90
CA ILE A 135 -6.89 -9.20 -16.16
C ILE A 135 -7.58 -10.03 -15.07
N GLY A 136 -6.94 -11.09 -14.58
CA GLY A 136 -7.47 -11.94 -13.51
C GLY A 136 -7.61 -11.20 -12.19
N ALA A 137 -6.64 -10.36 -11.83
CA ALA A 137 -6.73 -9.50 -10.66
C ALA A 137 -7.71 -8.32 -10.85
N ASN A 138 -8.10 -8.00 -12.09
CA ASN A 138 -9.19 -7.07 -12.41
C ASN A 138 -10.55 -7.73 -12.64
N ARG A 139 -10.62 -9.07 -12.71
CA ARG A 139 -11.86 -9.83 -12.87
C ARG A 139 -12.22 -10.48 -11.55
N CYS A 140 -13.15 -9.85 -10.84
CA CYS A 140 -13.89 -10.48 -9.77
C CYS A 140 -14.46 -11.82 -10.27
N SER A 141 -14.18 -12.91 -9.55
CA SER A 141 -14.94 -14.16 -9.68
C SER A 141 -15.84 -14.32 -8.46
#